data_AF-U2ATQ4-F1
#
_entry.id   AF-U2ATQ4-F1
#
_cell.length_a   1.000
_cell.length_b   1.000
_cell.length_c   1.000
_cell.angle_alpha   90.00
_cell.angle_beta   90.00
_cell.angle_gamma   90.00
#
_symmetry.space_group_name_H-M   'P 1'
#
loop_
_entity.id
_entity.type
_entity.pdbx_description
1 polymer ?
#
loop_
_entity_poly.entity_id
_entity_poly.type
_entity_poly.pdbx_seq_one_letter_code
_entity_poly.pdbx_strand_id
1 'polypeptide(L)'
;MKKGTISIILSIIAIITCIINFFVFNIRVAPYEFDVYGALVGILGILVTFLLGWQIFSVFQMKKEIDKLKKTYTKLEKLREDIKEHTNQMDNDIKNSGYILGFELYSTILADHYLKNSGRFSFFSEFKNLILCLLYANNVPSPLYEEKAKPLVNTYLPLLIDFCINNRYEIDNLDDLTKEQLLERIDISTEENKRIDFSFLIATLKGTI
;
A
#
# COMPACT_ATOMS: atom_id res chain seq x y z
N MET A 1 -15.19 -46.43 35.58
CA MET A 1 -14.09 -45.45 35.70
C MET A 1 -13.27 -45.46 34.41
N LYS A 2 -13.00 -44.30 33.80
CA LYS A 2 -12.37 -44.19 32.47
C LYS A 2 -10.99 -44.87 32.47
N LYS A 3 -10.67 -45.67 31.43
CA LYS A 3 -9.40 -46.40 31.26
C LYS A 3 -8.15 -45.51 31.48
N GLY A 4 -8.24 -44.22 31.14
CA GLY A 4 -7.17 -43.24 31.39
C GLY A 4 -6.84 -43.03 32.88
N THR A 5 -7.83 -43.04 33.77
CA THR A 5 -7.61 -42.87 35.21
C THR A 5 -6.88 -44.08 35.81
N ILE A 6 -7.20 -45.29 35.35
CA ILE A 6 -6.55 -46.53 35.80
C ILE A 6 -5.09 -46.56 35.32
N SER A 7 -4.82 -46.12 34.09
CA SER A 7 -3.46 -46.05 33.54
C SER A 7 -2.56 -45.07 34.30
N ILE A 8 -3.09 -43.91 34.70
CA ILE A 8 -2.33 -42.91 35.46
C ILE A 8 -1.99 -43.47 36.86
N ILE A 9 -2.96 -44.07 37.53
CA ILE A 9 -2.74 -44.68 38.86
C ILE A 9 -1.69 -45.79 38.78
N LEU A 10 -1.74 -46.64 37.77
CA LEU A 10 -0.77 -47.72 37.58
C LEU A 10 0.65 -47.19 37.31
N SER A 11 0.77 -46.10 36.53
CA SER A 11 2.06 -45.46 36.27
C SER A 11 2.66 -44.82 37.53
N ILE A 12 1.83 -44.23 38.39
CA ILE A 12 2.27 -43.66 39.67
C ILE A 12 2.77 -44.78 40.60
N ILE A 13 2.04 -45.90 40.70
CA ILE A 13 2.44 -47.06 41.51
C ILE A 13 3.77 -47.65 41.00
N ALA A 14 3.96 -47.74 39.69
CA ALA A 14 5.19 -48.23 39.08
C ALA A 14 6.40 -47.33 39.42
N ILE A 15 6.22 -46.00 39.35
CA ILE A 15 7.26 -45.04 39.73
C ILE A 15 7.62 -45.17 41.20
N ILE A 16 6.62 -45.27 42.08
CA ILE A 16 6.84 -45.45 43.52
C ILE A 16 7.61 -46.75 43.80
N THR A 17 7.24 -47.84 43.11
CA THR A 17 7.93 -49.13 43.24
C THR A 17 9.39 -49.04 42.77
N CYS A 18 9.68 -48.34 41.67
CA CYS A 18 11.04 -48.10 41.22
C CYS A 18 11.86 -47.29 42.25
N ILE A 19 11.26 -46.25 42.83
CA ILE A 19 11.92 -45.43 43.85
C ILE A 19 12.23 -46.28 45.09
N ILE A 20 11.24 -47.02 45.61
CA ILE A 20 11.43 -47.90 46.78
C ILE A 20 12.52 -48.93 46.50
N ASN A 21 12.50 -49.57 45.33
CA ASN A 21 13.49 -50.59 44.97
C ASN A 21 14.91 -50.00 44.85
N PHE A 22 15.06 -48.77 44.35
CA PHE A 22 16.33 -48.06 44.31
C PHE A 22 16.90 -47.81 45.72
N PHE A 23 16.05 -47.40 46.67
CA PHE A 23 16.47 -47.21 48.08
C PHE A 23 16.79 -48.54 48.78
N VAL A 24 15.97 -49.58 48.55
CA VAL A 24 16.17 -50.91 49.16
C VAL A 24 17.45 -51.58 48.64
N PHE A 25 17.80 -51.40 47.36
CA PHE A 25 19.04 -51.91 46.78
C PHE A 25 20.29 -51.30 47.44
N ASN A 26 20.25 -50.01 47.77
CA ASN A 26 21.34 -49.32 48.48
C ASN A 26 21.50 -49.79 49.95
N ILE A 27 20.44 -50.31 50.59
CA ILE A 27 20.46 -50.73 52.00
C ILE A 27 20.92 -52.19 52.17
N ARG A 28 20.74 -53.06 51.18
CA ARG A 28 20.86 -54.52 51.35
C ARG A 28 22.27 -55.10 51.11
N VAL A 29 23.24 -54.31 50.67
CA VAL A 29 24.62 -54.75 50.36
C VAL A 29 25.59 -54.45 51.52
N ALA A 30 25.36 -55.11 52.68
CA ALA A 30 26.30 -55.40 53.79
C ALA A 30 27.21 -54.26 54.36
N PRO A 31 28.12 -54.54 55.32
CA PRO A 31 28.27 -53.80 56.58
C PRO A 31 28.66 -52.32 56.42
N TYR A 32 28.05 -51.49 57.25
CA TYR A 32 27.90 -50.03 57.14
C TYR A 32 29.21 -49.23 57.26
N GLU A 33 29.76 -48.80 56.13
CA GLU A 33 30.33 -47.46 55.95
C GLU A 33 29.44 -46.76 54.92
N PHE A 34 28.63 -45.80 55.36
CA PHE A 34 27.73 -45.07 54.46
C PHE A 34 28.58 -44.33 53.41
N ASP A 35 28.57 -44.81 52.16
CA ASP A 35 29.31 -44.19 51.04
C ASP A 35 28.63 -42.85 50.65
N VAL A 36 29.01 -41.81 51.41
CA VAL A 36 28.55 -40.43 51.22
C VAL A 36 28.82 -39.95 49.80
N TYR A 37 29.92 -40.40 49.19
CA TYR A 37 30.31 -40.00 47.84
C TYR A 37 29.42 -40.65 46.79
N GLY A 38 29.10 -41.93 46.92
CA GLY A 38 28.15 -42.63 46.05
C GLY A 38 26.75 -42.02 46.11
N ALA A 39 26.24 -41.70 47.30
CA ALA A 39 24.95 -41.04 47.48
C ALA A 39 24.92 -39.63 46.88
N LEU A 40 26.00 -38.84 47.07
CA LEU A 40 26.14 -37.50 46.52
C LEU A 40 26.18 -37.53 44.99
N VAL A 41 26.97 -38.42 44.39
CA VAL A 41 27.05 -38.60 42.93
C VAL A 41 25.71 -39.07 42.36
N GLY A 42 24.97 -39.92 43.08
CA GLY A 42 23.63 -40.35 42.69
C GLY A 42 22.62 -39.20 42.65
N ILE A 43 22.56 -38.38 43.69
CA ILE A 43 21.68 -37.19 43.74
C ILE A 43 22.08 -36.18 42.66
N LEU A 44 23.38 -35.97 42.47
CA LEU A 44 23.90 -35.09 41.42
C LEU A 44 23.51 -35.58 40.03
N GLY A 45 23.60 -36.88 39.77
CA GLY A 45 23.19 -37.48 38.50
C GLY A 45 21.71 -37.28 38.19
N ILE A 46 20.84 -37.44 39.20
CA ILE A 46 19.39 -37.18 39.07
C ILE A 46 19.14 -35.69 38.79
N LEU A 47 19.81 -34.79 39.52
CA LEU A 47 19.64 -33.35 39.37
C LEU A 47 20.11 -32.88 37.98
N VAL A 48 21.29 -33.32 37.53
CA VAL A 48 21.82 -33.00 36.20
C VAL A 48 20.91 -33.52 35.10
N THR A 49 20.37 -34.74 35.24
CA THR A 49 19.45 -35.31 34.25
C THR A 49 18.14 -34.51 34.15
N PHE A 50 17.60 -34.06 35.29
CA PHE A 50 16.41 -33.21 35.32
C PHE A 50 16.68 -31.82 34.70
N LEU A 51 17.83 -31.22 35.00
CA LEU A 51 18.28 -29.94 34.43
C LEU A 51 18.45 -30.04 32.91
N LEU A 52 19.11 -31.10 32.41
CA LEU A 52 19.27 -31.35 30.97
C LEU A 52 17.92 -31.54 30.28
N GLY A 53 17.00 -32.29 30.89
CA GLY A 53 15.64 -32.46 30.38
C GLY A 53 14.89 -31.14 30.24
N TRP A 54 14.99 -30.26 31.25
CA TRP A 54 14.39 -28.93 31.22
C TRP A 54 15.00 -28.03 30.13
N GLN A 55 16.34 -28.05 29.99
CA GLN A 55 17.04 -27.28 28.96
C GLN A 55 16.64 -27.71 27.55
N ILE A 56 16.55 -29.01 27.28
CA ILE A 56 16.12 -29.55 25.98
C ILE A 56 14.68 -29.13 25.68
N PHE A 57 13.79 -29.23 26.67
CA PHE A 57 12.39 -28.82 26.54
C PHE A 57 12.25 -27.32 26.23
N SER A 58 13.00 -26.47 26.95
CA SER A 58 13.01 -25.02 26.75
C SER A 58 13.49 -24.64 25.33
N VAL A 59 14.59 -25.23 24.86
CA VAL A 59 15.11 -24.98 23.51
C VAL A 59 14.10 -25.40 22.43
N PHE A 60 13.40 -26.53 22.63
CA PHE A 60 12.38 -26.98 21.68
C PHE A 60 11.18 -26.02 21.61
N GLN A 61 10.72 -25.51 22.76
CA GLN A 61 9.67 -24.50 22.79
C GLN A 61 10.10 -23.20 22.11
N MET A 62 11.31 -22.71 22.40
CA MET A 62 11.85 -21.51 21.77
C MET A 62 11.91 -21.66 20.24
N LYS A 63 12.39 -22.79 19.71
CA LYS A 63 12.40 -23.05 18.26
C LYS A 63 11.01 -22.96 17.65
N LYS A 64 10.00 -23.55 18.31
CA LYS A 64 8.60 -23.50 17.86
C LYS A 64 8.04 -22.07 17.87
N GLU A 65 8.42 -21.25 18.85
CA GLU A 65 8.04 -19.84 18.90
C GLU A 65 8.75 -19.01 17.84
N ILE A 66 10.04 -19.23 17.62
CA ILE A 66 10.81 -18.58 16.54
C ILE A 66 10.21 -18.91 15.18
N ASP A 67 9.83 -20.16 14.92
CA ASP A 67 9.19 -20.54 13.66
C ASP A 67 7.82 -19.87 13.47
N LYS A 68 7.04 -19.72 14.55
CA LYS A 68 5.78 -18.96 14.51
C LYS A 68 6.04 -17.49 14.22
N LEU A 69 7.02 -16.88 14.90
CA LEU A 69 7.42 -15.50 14.68
C LEU A 69 7.86 -15.28 13.25
N LYS A 70 8.73 -16.14 12.70
CA LYS A 70 9.18 -16.07 11.30
C LYS A 70 8.00 -16.10 10.33
N LYS A 71 7.03 -17.01 10.54
CA LYS A 71 5.80 -17.06 9.73
C LYS A 71 4.98 -15.78 9.85
N THR A 72 4.88 -15.20 11.04
CA THR A 72 4.21 -13.91 11.24
C THR A 72 4.93 -12.78 10.52
N TYR A 73 6.26 -12.69 10.62
CA TYR A 73 7.05 -11.69 9.90
C TYR A 73 6.88 -11.80 8.38
N THR A 74 6.94 -13.00 7.80
CA THR A 74 6.69 -13.17 6.36
C THR A 74 5.27 -12.76 5.95
N LYS A 75 4.26 -12.99 6.81
CA LYS A 75 2.89 -12.52 6.55
C LYS A 75 2.79 -10.99 6.64
N LEU A 76 3.48 -10.38 7.60
CA LEU A 76 3.51 -8.92 7.75
C LEU A 76 4.21 -8.25 6.56
N GLU A 77 5.26 -8.85 6.03
CA GLU A 77 5.96 -8.35 4.86
C GLU A 77 5.08 -8.39 3.62
N LYS A 78 4.40 -9.52 3.36
CA LYS A 78 3.42 -9.63 2.27
C LYS A 78 2.27 -8.63 2.43
N LEU A 79 1.71 -8.52 3.64
CA LEU A 79 0.65 -7.56 3.92
C LEU A 79 1.11 -6.11 3.66
N ARG A 80 2.37 -5.79 3.97
CA ARG A 80 2.94 -4.46 3.70
C ARG A 80 3.08 -4.21 2.20
N GLU A 81 3.51 -5.20 1.43
CA GLU A 81 3.58 -5.12 -0.03
C GLU A 81 2.19 -4.93 -0.65
N ASP A 82 1.21 -5.73 -0.23
CA ASP A 82 -0.18 -5.64 -0.68
C ASP A 82 -0.77 -4.25 -0.36
N ILE A 83 -0.54 -3.73 0.86
CA ILE A 83 -0.99 -2.38 1.25
C ILE A 83 -0.34 -1.31 0.35
N LYS A 84 0.97 -1.42 0.09
CA LYS A 84 1.69 -0.47 -0.75
C LYS A 84 1.14 -0.46 -2.19
N GLU A 85 0.88 -1.65 -2.74
CA GLU A 85 0.27 -1.78 -4.06
C GLU A 85 -1.14 -1.17 -4.10
N HIS A 86 -1.99 -1.51 -3.12
CA HIS A 86 -3.33 -0.95 -3.03
C HIS A 86 -3.34 0.58 -2.85
N THR A 87 -2.40 1.15 -2.08
CA THR A 87 -2.26 2.61 -1.95
C THR A 87 -1.86 3.23 -3.29
N ASN A 88 -0.88 2.67 -3.99
CA ASN A 88 -0.48 3.19 -5.30
C ASN A 88 -1.61 3.11 -6.34
N GLN A 89 -2.40 2.03 -6.33
CA GLN A 89 -3.59 1.89 -7.18
C GLN A 89 -4.63 2.96 -6.83
N MET A 90 -4.93 3.14 -5.55
CA MET A 90 -5.86 4.16 -5.08
C MET A 90 -5.42 5.57 -5.46
N ASP A 91 -4.13 5.90 -5.33
CA ASP A 91 -3.59 7.20 -5.74
C ASP A 91 -3.76 7.44 -7.24
N ASN A 92 -3.51 6.41 -8.07
CA ASN A 92 -3.76 6.48 -9.52
C ASN A 92 -5.24 6.64 -9.85
N ASP A 93 -6.13 5.93 -9.15
CA ASP A 93 -7.58 6.04 -9.35
C ASP A 93 -8.12 7.42 -8.95
N ILE A 94 -7.59 8.00 -7.87
CA ILE A 94 -7.90 9.38 -7.45
C ILE A 94 -7.40 10.37 -8.50
N LYS A 95 -6.17 10.23 -9.00
CA LYS A 95 -5.63 11.09 -10.07
C LYS A 95 -6.49 11.01 -11.33
N ASN A 96 -6.79 9.79 -11.78
CA ASN A 96 -7.61 9.52 -12.96
C ASN A 96 -9.03 10.09 -12.83
N SER A 97 -9.69 9.86 -11.70
CA SER A 97 -11.03 10.40 -11.45
C SER A 97 -11.03 11.92 -11.39
N GLY A 98 -9.97 12.54 -10.84
CA GLY A 98 -9.77 13.99 -10.90
C GLY A 98 -9.72 14.52 -12.33
N TYR A 99 -9.01 13.83 -13.24
CA TYR A 99 -8.97 14.24 -14.64
C TYR A 99 -10.33 14.10 -15.34
N ILE A 100 -11.04 13.00 -15.10
CA ILE A 100 -12.35 12.72 -15.68
C ILE A 100 -13.38 13.75 -15.22
N LEU A 101 -13.46 14.02 -13.92
CA LEU A 101 -14.40 14.99 -13.36
C LEU A 101 -14.10 16.41 -13.86
N GLY A 102 -12.83 16.80 -13.90
CA GLY A 102 -12.43 18.09 -14.47
C GLY A 102 -12.85 18.21 -15.93
N PHE A 103 -12.59 17.17 -16.73
CA PHE A 103 -13.00 17.14 -18.13
C PHE A 103 -14.52 17.23 -18.29
N GLU A 104 -15.29 16.42 -17.58
CA GLU A 104 -16.75 16.43 -17.65
C GLU A 104 -17.34 17.79 -17.24
N LEU A 105 -16.83 18.39 -16.15
CA LEU A 105 -17.24 19.71 -15.68
C LEU A 105 -17.01 20.78 -16.76
N TYR A 106 -15.79 20.93 -17.25
CA TYR A 106 -15.45 21.98 -18.21
C TYR A 106 -16.12 21.74 -19.57
N SER A 107 -16.23 20.48 -20.01
CA SER A 107 -16.95 20.15 -21.24
C SER A 107 -18.44 20.49 -21.16
N THR A 108 -19.06 20.29 -19.99
CA THR A 108 -20.48 20.63 -19.77
C THR A 108 -20.69 22.13 -19.78
N ILE A 109 -19.81 22.88 -19.10
CA ILE A 109 -19.82 24.35 -19.10
C ILE A 109 -19.70 24.91 -20.52
N LEU A 110 -18.77 24.38 -21.32
CA LEU A 110 -18.58 24.79 -22.72
C LEU A 110 -19.75 24.38 -23.60
N ALA A 111 -20.30 23.17 -23.43
CA ALA A 111 -21.47 22.71 -24.17
C ALA A 111 -22.69 23.59 -23.90
N ASP A 112 -22.95 23.95 -22.64
CA ASP A 112 -24.06 24.84 -22.29
C ASP A 112 -23.86 26.25 -22.87
N HIS A 113 -22.62 26.73 -22.92
CA HIS A 113 -22.29 28.03 -23.50
C HIS A 113 -22.49 28.04 -25.02
N TYR A 114 -21.82 27.14 -25.75
CA TYR A 114 -21.83 27.14 -27.22
C TYR A 114 -23.08 26.51 -27.84
N LEU A 115 -23.67 25.49 -27.22
CA LEU A 115 -24.77 24.73 -27.82
C LEU A 115 -26.14 25.16 -27.31
N LYS A 116 -26.26 25.57 -26.04
CA LYS A 116 -27.54 25.94 -25.42
C LYS A 116 -27.78 27.44 -25.29
N ASN A 117 -26.84 28.27 -25.76
CA ASN A 117 -26.93 29.74 -25.74
C ASN A 117 -27.30 30.29 -24.35
N SER A 118 -26.71 29.71 -23.30
CA SER A 118 -27.09 29.94 -21.88
C SER A 118 -26.57 31.27 -21.29
N GLY A 119 -25.92 32.12 -22.09
CA GLY A 119 -25.40 33.43 -21.69
C GLY A 119 -24.04 33.72 -22.32
N ARG A 120 -23.62 35.00 -22.31
CA ARG A 120 -22.27 35.40 -22.76
C ARG A 120 -21.27 35.21 -21.63
N PHE A 121 -20.23 34.40 -21.85
CA PHE A 121 -19.05 34.44 -21.01
C PHE A 121 -18.27 35.73 -21.23
N SER A 122 -17.56 36.16 -20.19
CA SER A 122 -16.47 37.11 -20.39
C SER A 122 -15.34 36.42 -21.16
N PHE A 123 -14.56 37.19 -21.91
CA PHE A 123 -13.39 36.70 -22.64
C PHE A 123 -12.53 35.76 -21.78
N PHE A 124 -12.14 36.21 -20.58
CA PHE A 124 -11.27 35.42 -19.71
C PHE A 124 -11.91 34.11 -19.24
N SER A 125 -13.23 34.10 -19.00
CA SER A 125 -13.95 32.89 -18.62
C SER A 125 -13.99 31.89 -19.77
N GLU A 126 -14.31 32.33 -20.98
CA GLU A 126 -14.34 31.46 -22.17
C GLU A 126 -12.95 30.89 -22.46
N PHE A 127 -11.94 31.76 -22.46
CA PHE A 127 -10.53 31.39 -22.67
C PHE A 127 -10.08 30.32 -21.66
N LYS A 128 -10.29 30.59 -20.37
CA LYS A 128 -9.87 29.70 -19.29
C LYS A 128 -10.60 28.35 -19.34
N ASN A 129 -11.90 28.34 -19.63
CA ASN A 129 -12.66 27.09 -19.70
C ASN A 129 -12.25 26.23 -20.90
N LEU A 130 -11.96 26.84 -22.07
CA LEU A 130 -11.42 26.12 -23.24
C LEU A 130 -10.07 25.47 -22.92
N ILE A 131 -9.14 26.22 -22.32
CA ILE A 131 -7.83 25.69 -21.93
C ILE A 131 -8.00 24.55 -20.94
N LEU A 132 -8.74 24.76 -19.85
CA LEU A 132 -8.91 23.74 -18.82
C LEU A 132 -9.58 22.49 -19.36
N CYS A 133 -10.61 22.61 -20.19
CA CYS A 133 -11.25 21.45 -20.82
C CYS A 133 -10.22 20.60 -21.60
N LEU A 134 -9.36 21.23 -22.39
CA LEU A 134 -8.34 20.53 -23.17
C LEU A 134 -7.22 19.96 -22.28
N LEU A 135 -6.77 20.69 -21.26
CA LEU A 135 -5.76 20.19 -20.31
C LEU A 135 -6.24 18.95 -19.55
N TYR A 136 -7.49 18.97 -19.08
CA TYR A 136 -8.11 17.81 -18.44
C TYR A 136 -8.31 16.67 -19.43
N ALA A 137 -8.78 16.95 -20.65
CA ALA A 137 -8.95 15.96 -21.70
C ALA A 137 -7.65 15.23 -22.05
N ASN A 138 -6.52 15.94 -22.11
CA ASN A 138 -5.19 15.39 -22.42
C ASN A 138 -4.82 14.24 -21.46
N ASN A 139 -5.27 14.33 -20.21
CA ASN A 139 -4.92 13.39 -19.14
C ASN A 139 -6.01 12.37 -18.81
N VAL A 140 -7.14 12.37 -19.51
CA VAL A 140 -8.17 11.33 -19.34
C VAL A 140 -7.57 9.96 -19.72
N PRO A 141 -7.68 8.93 -18.86
CA PRO A 141 -7.14 7.62 -19.15
C PRO A 141 -7.89 6.93 -20.31
N SER A 142 -7.19 6.07 -21.04
CA SER A 142 -7.81 5.19 -22.04
C SER A 142 -8.55 4.04 -21.33
N PRO A 143 -9.67 3.53 -21.87
CA PRO A 143 -10.26 3.84 -23.18
C PRO A 143 -11.15 5.09 -23.20
N LEU A 144 -11.47 5.68 -22.06
CA LEU A 144 -12.42 6.79 -21.95
C LEU A 144 -12.01 8.01 -22.78
N TYR A 145 -10.70 8.23 -22.93
CA TYR A 145 -10.18 9.25 -23.83
C TYR A 145 -10.68 9.08 -25.27
N GLU A 146 -10.57 7.88 -25.84
CA GLU A 146 -10.95 7.62 -27.23
C GLU A 146 -12.46 7.72 -27.42
N GLU A 147 -13.24 7.27 -26.43
CA GLU A 147 -14.70 7.24 -26.50
C GLU A 147 -15.34 8.62 -26.30
N LYS A 148 -14.88 9.38 -25.28
CA LYS A 148 -15.53 10.62 -24.86
C LYS A 148 -14.67 11.87 -25.08
N ALA A 149 -13.39 11.81 -24.74
CA ALA A 149 -12.55 13.02 -24.73
C ALA A 149 -12.15 13.47 -26.14
N LYS A 150 -11.68 12.55 -26.97
CA LYS A 150 -11.15 12.82 -28.31
C LYS A 150 -12.15 13.51 -29.25
N PRO A 151 -13.44 13.12 -29.32
CA PRO A 151 -14.42 13.85 -30.13
C PRO A 151 -14.57 15.33 -29.71
N LEU A 152 -14.55 15.59 -28.40
CA LEU A 152 -14.65 16.95 -27.86
C LEU A 152 -13.35 17.73 -28.03
N VAL A 153 -12.19 17.10 -27.90
CA VAL A 153 -10.89 17.71 -28.22
C VAL A 153 -10.85 18.16 -29.68
N ASN A 154 -11.30 17.31 -30.61
CA ASN A 154 -11.37 17.66 -32.04
C ASN A 154 -12.32 18.83 -32.33
N THR A 155 -13.23 19.14 -31.41
CA THR A 155 -14.17 20.26 -31.52
C THR A 155 -13.60 21.52 -30.86
N TYR A 156 -13.10 21.41 -29.62
CA TYR A 156 -12.68 22.55 -28.82
C TYR A 156 -11.26 23.04 -29.11
N LEU A 157 -10.37 22.19 -29.64
CA LEU A 157 -9.01 22.62 -29.99
C LEU A 157 -9.00 23.65 -31.14
N PRO A 158 -9.70 23.42 -32.28
CA PRO A 158 -9.83 24.45 -33.31
C PRO A 158 -10.51 25.73 -32.78
N LEU A 159 -11.56 25.58 -31.97
CA LEU A 159 -12.24 26.73 -31.36
C LEU A 159 -11.31 27.56 -30.47
N LEU A 160 -10.45 26.92 -29.67
CA LEU A 160 -9.44 27.62 -28.88
C LEU A 160 -8.45 28.39 -29.76
N ILE A 161 -8.00 27.78 -30.86
CA ILE A 161 -7.09 28.44 -31.81
C ILE A 161 -7.75 29.68 -32.41
N ASP A 162 -8.97 29.55 -32.93
CA ASP A 162 -9.73 30.66 -33.49
C ASP A 162 -10.01 31.74 -32.45
N PHE A 163 -10.35 31.34 -31.22
CA PHE A 163 -10.54 32.25 -30.10
C PHE A 163 -9.26 33.05 -29.79
N CYS A 164 -8.10 32.39 -29.80
CA CYS A 164 -6.81 33.05 -29.58
C CYS A 164 -6.48 34.07 -30.67
N ILE A 165 -6.75 33.72 -31.93
CA ILE A 165 -6.50 34.61 -33.08
C ILE A 165 -7.39 35.85 -33.00
N ASN A 166 -8.69 35.66 -32.73
CA ASN A 166 -9.66 36.75 -32.70
C ASN A 166 -9.50 37.69 -31.51
N ASN A 167 -9.00 37.18 -30.38
CA ASN A 167 -8.87 37.94 -29.13
C ASN A 167 -7.41 38.18 -28.73
N ARG A 168 -6.48 38.17 -29.69
CA ARG A 168 -5.04 38.33 -29.47
C ARG A 168 -4.69 39.53 -28.59
N TYR A 169 -5.27 40.70 -28.89
CA TYR A 169 -5.02 41.92 -28.11
C TYR A 169 -5.38 41.75 -26.63
N GLU A 170 -6.46 41.02 -26.32
CA GLU A 170 -6.87 40.76 -24.94
C GLU A 170 -5.94 39.77 -24.25
N ILE A 171 -5.44 38.76 -24.98
CA ILE A 171 -4.44 37.79 -24.47
C ILE A 171 -3.10 38.49 -24.18
N ASP A 172 -2.64 39.34 -25.09
CA ASP A 172 -1.38 40.07 -24.94
C ASP A 172 -1.41 41.02 -23.73
N ASN A 173 -2.59 41.55 -23.40
CA ASN A 173 -2.82 42.42 -22.24
C ASN A 173 -3.17 41.68 -20.94
N LEU A 174 -3.19 40.34 -20.93
CA LEU A 174 -3.29 39.59 -19.67
C LEU A 174 -2.10 39.93 -18.76
N ASP A 175 -2.36 39.98 -17.46
CA ASP A 175 -1.29 40.20 -16.48
C ASP A 175 -0.28 39.06 -16.48
N ASP A 176 0.98 39.39 -16.19
CA ASP A 176 2.10 38.44 -16.27
C ASP A 176 1.89 37.25 -15.33
N LEU A 177 1.32 37.47 -14.14
CA LEU A 177 1.02 36.42 -13.17
C LEU A 177 0.01 35.41 -13.75
N THR A 178 -1.04 35.87 -14.41
CA THR A 178 -2.04 35.01 -15.05
C THR A 178 -1.42 34.20 -16.19
N LYS A 179 -0.55 34.81 -17.01
CA LYS A 179 0.17 34.10 -18.07
C LYS A 179 1.09 33.02 -17.51
N GLU A 180 1.86 33.35 -16.47
CA GLU A 180 2.72 32.39 -15.77
C GLU A 180 1.92 31.21 -15.20
N GLN A 181 0.82 31.48 -14.51
CA GLN A 181 -0.03 30.43 -13.94
C GLN A 181 -0.64 29.51 -15.01
N LEU A 182 -1.00 30.05 -16.18
CA LEU A 182 -1.51 29.24 -17.29
C LEU A 182 -0.40 28.38 -17.89
N LEU A 183 0.79 28.95 -18.11
CA LEU A 183 1.96 28.21 -18.61
C LEU A 183 2.37 27.08 -17.66
N GLU A 184 2.43 27.36 -16.35
CA GLU A 184 2.74 26.36 -15.32
C GLU A 184 1.72 25.20 -15.35
N ARG A 185 0.42 25.51 -15.44
CA ARG A 185 -0.61 24.46 -15.55
C ARG A 185 -0.47 23.63 -16.83
N ILE A 186 -0.12 24.25 -17.95
CA ILE A 186 0.11 23.55 -19.22
C ILE A 186 1.30 22.60 -19.05
N ASP A 187 2.41 23.07 -18.48
CA ASP A 187 3.61 22.26 -18.26
C ASP A 187 3.31 21.05 -17.36
N ILE A 188 2.69 21.26 -16.19
CA ILE A 188 2.31 20.18 -15.26
C ILE A 188 1.36 19.17 -15.94
N SER A 189 0.40 19.66 -16.71
CA SER A 189 -0.63 18.79 -17.35
C SER A 189 -0.14 18.11 -18.62
N THR A 190 1.06 18.43 -19.12
CA THR A 190 1.63 17.86 -20.34
C THR A 190 2.92 17.07 -20.10
N GLU A 191 3.44 17.08 -18.87
CA GLU A 191 4.66 16.37 -18.47
C GLU A 191 4.59 14.88 -18.80
N GLU A 192 3.52 14.20 -18.39
CA GLU A 192 3.34 12.76 -18.57
C GLU A 192 2.64 12.38 -19.89
N ASN A 193 1.93 13.31 -20.52
CA ASN A 193 1.03 12.99 -21.63
C ASN A 193 1.01 14.10 -22.69
N LYS A 194 1.19 13.72 -23.96
CA LYS A 194 1.34 14.64 -25.10
C LYS A 194 0.34 14.33 -26.23
N ARG A 195 -0.90 13.96 -25.87
CA ARG A 195 -1.95 13.65 -26.85
C ARG A 195 -2.47 14.88 -27.57
N ILE A 196 -2.45 16.03 -26.91
CA ILE A 196 -2.88 17.32 -27.46
C ILE A 196 -1.67 18.23 -27.63
N ASP A 197 -1.55 18.85 -28.80
CA ASP A 197 -0.49 19.83 -29.07
C ASP A 197 -0.90 21.22 -28.56
N PHE A 198 -0.23 21.66 -27.48
CA PHE A 198 -0.42 22.99 -26.89
C PHE A 198 0.61 24.02 -27.38
N SER A 199 1.48 23.68 -28.35
CA SER A 199 2.56 24.56 -28.80
C SER A 199 2.06 25.94 -29.26
N PHE A 200 0.94 25.98 -29.99
CA PHE A 200 0.31 27.23 -30.41
C PHE A 200 -0.15 28.09 -29.22
N LEU A 201 -0.80 27.48 -28.22
CA LEU A 201 -1.26 28.17 -27.02
C LEU A 201 -0.08 28.71 -26.21
N ILE A 202 0.95 27.90 -25.99
CA ILE A 202 2.16 28.30 -25.27
C ILE A 202 2.82 29.49 -25.96
N ALA A 203 2.94 29.43 -27.29
CA ALA A 203 3.57 30.47 -28.06
C ALA A 203 2.74 31.77 -28.09
N THR A 204 1.41 31.66 -28.07
CA THR A 204 0.48 32.79 -27.91
C THR A 204 0.63 33.44 -26.53
N LEU A 205 0.62 32.65 -25.44
CA LEU A 205 0.78 33.17 -24.08
C LEU A 205 2.14 33.84 -23.85
N LYS A 206 3.18 33.39 -24.55
CA LYS A 206 4.53 34.00 -24.52
C LYS A 206 4.68 35.21 -25.45
N GLY A 207 3.68 35.55 -26.27
CA GLY A 207 3.77 36.64 -27.25
C GLY A 207 4.79 36.40 -28.37
N THR A 208 5.01 35.13 -28.74
CA THR A 208 6.07 34.72 -29.70
C THR A 208 5.57 34.46 -31.12
N ILE A 209 4.26 34.46 -31.33
CA ILE A 209 3.59 34.42 -32.64
C ILE A 209 2.86 35.74 -32.78
#